data_AF-A0AAQ3N6M1-F1
#
_entry.id   AF-A0AAQ3N6M1-F1
#
_cell.length_a   1.000
_cell.length_b   1.000
_cell.length_c   1.000
_cell.angle_alpha   90.00
_cell.angle_beta   90.00
_cell.angle_gamma   90.00
#
_symmetry.space_group_name_H-M   'P 1'
#
loop_
_entity.id
_entity.type
_entity.pdbx_description
1 polymer ?
#
loop_
_entity_poly.entity_id
_entity_poly.type
_entity_poly.pdbx_seq_one_letter_code
_entity_poly.pdbx_strand_id
1 'polypeptide(L)'
;MERNTLKSSLMTSEAKERQMAVVIVLEHTRGFKKAIRQTAFLLDRSLEDLPLDVNNDVLGGKIIPSKEVPAGTYPDDEEEEEEEEEDPSTTDQPEEGGGNNVDVGEVSITEQAPVNC
;
A
#
# COMPACT_ATOMS: atom_id res chain seq x y z
N MET A 1 -1.23 39.41 -8.10
CA MET A 1 -0.64 38.77 -6.90
C MET A 1 -1.55 37.65 -6.40
N GLU A 2 -2.87 37.87 -6.33
CA GLU A 2 -3.89 36.91 -5.84
C GLU A 2 -3.97 35.55 -6.56
N ARG A 3 -3.78 35.51 -7.89
CA ARG A 3 -3.81 34.23 -8.64
C ARG A 3 -2.71 33.25 -8.18
N ASN A 4 -1.53 33.77 -7.85
CA ASN A 4 -0.41 32.92 -7.44
C ASN A 4 -0.61 32.42 -5.99
N THR A 5 -1.20 33.22 -5.12
CA THR A 5 -1.53 32.81 -3.75
C THR A 5 -2.63 31.75 -3.72
N LEU A 6 -3.65 31.87 -4.58
CA LEU A 6 -4.70 30.85 -4.75
C LEU A 6 -4.12 29.51 -5.24
N LYS A 7 -3.25 29.55 -6.26
CA LYS A 7 -2.59 28.35 -6.77
C LYS A 7 -1.72 27.67 -5.71
N SER A 8 -0.95 28.46 -4.95
CA SER A 8 -0.15 27.94 -3.83
C SER A 8 -1.03 27.28 -2.77
N SER A 9 -2.12 27.93 -2.36
CA SER A 9 -3.07 27.36 -1.39
C SER A 9 -3.69 26.05 -1.87
N LEU A 10 -4.08 25.96 -3.15
CA LEU A 10 -4.63 24.74 -3.75
C LEU A 10 -3.62 23.59 -3.67
N MET A 11 -2.37 23.84 -4.10
CA MET A 11 -1.33 22.81 -4.05
C MET A 11 -1.04 22.33 -2.62
N THR A 12 -1.12 23.23 -1.63
CA THR A 12 -1.00 22.80 -0.22
C THR A 12 -2.20 21.99 0.28
N SER A 13 -3.40 22.22 -0.25
CA SER A 13 -4.58 21.40 0.08
C SER A 13 -4.45 20.01 -0.50
N GLU A 14 -4.12 19.94 -1.80
CA GLU A 14 -3.91 18.67 -2.50
C GLU A 14 -2.80 17.82 -1.85
N ALA A 15 -1.69 18.46 -1.44
CA ALA A 15 -0.61 17.78 -0.73
C ALA A 15 -1.07 17.21 0.63
N LYS A 16 -1.85 17.97 1.41
CA LYS A 16 -2.42 17.50 2.69
C LYS A 16 -3.40 16.35 2.50
N GLU A 17 -4.23 16.43 1.46
CA GLU A 17 -5.18 15.37 1.11
C GLU A 17 -4.46 14.07 0.77
N ARG A 18 -3.38 14.14 -0.03
CA ARG A 18 -2.54 12.98 -0.33
C ARG A 18 -1.87 12.41 0.92
N GLN A 19 -1.30 13.26 1.77
CA GLN A 19 -0.69 12.82 3.02
C GLN A 19 -1.69 12.12 3.94
N MET A 20 -2.92 12.65 4.06
CA MET A 20 -3.98 11.99 4.81
C MET A 20 -4.34 10.63 4.21
N ALA A 21 -4.45 10.52 2.88
CA ALA A 21 -4.74 9.26 2.23
C ALA A 21 -3.67 8.21 2.52
N VAL A 22 -2.38 8.57 2.47
CA VAL A 22 -1.26 7.69 2.81
C VAL A 22 -1.37 7.21 4.26
N VAL A 23 -1.56 8.14 5.22
CA VAL A 23 -1.69 7.79 6.65
C VAL A 23 -2.89 6.87 6.89
N ILE A 24 -4.02 7.12 6.23
CA ILE A 24 -5.23 6.29 6.34
C ILE A 24 -4.94 4.87 5.86
N VAL A 25 -4.35 4.71 4.67
CA VAL A 25 -4.04 3.39 4.11
C VAL A 25 -3.06 2.62 5.01
N LEU A 26 -2.04 3.31 5.50
CA LEU A 26 -1.01 2.75 6.36
C LEU A 26 -1.58 2.31 7.73
N GLU A 27 -2.40 3.13 8.37
CA GLU A 27 -3.07 2.75 9.63
C GLU A 27 -4.09 1.61 9.43
N HIS A 28 -4.84 1.61 8.32
CA HIS A 28 -5.73 0.48 8.00
C HIS A 28 -4.97 -0.82 7.73
N THR A 29 -3.83 -0.74 7.04
CA THR A 29 -2.97 -1.89 6.78
C THR A 29 -2.45 -2.47 8.08
N ARG A 30 -1.98 -1.62 9.02
CA ARG A 30 -1.57 -2.04 10.37
C ARG A 30 -2.71 -2.68 11.14
N GLY A 31 -3.90 -2.07 11.13
CA GLY A 31 -5.09 -2.61 11.77
C GLY A 31 -5.51 -3.98 11.20
N PHE A 32 -5.44 -4.15 9.89
CA PHE A 32 -5.78 -5.42 9.23
C PHE A 32 -4.78 -6.54 9.58
N LYS A 33 -3.47 -6.26 9.51
CA LYS A 33 -2.41 -7.18 9.92
C LYS A 33 -2.60 -7.63 11.38
N LYS A 34 -2.91 -6.68 12.27
CA LYS A 34 -3.24 -6.97 13.67
C LYS A 34 -4.43 -7.90 13.81
N ALA A 35 -5.52 -7.63 13.08
CA ALA A 35 -6.72 -8.47 13.12
C ALA A 35 -6.42 -9.92 12.67
N ILE A 36 -5.59 -10.10 11.63
CA ILE A 36 -5.17 -11.44 11.18
C ILE A 36 -4.43 -12.20 12.29
N ARG A 37 -3.44 -11.56 12.93
CA ARG A 37 -2.67 -12.18 14.02
C ARG A 37 -3.55 -12.58 15.19
N GLN A 38 -4.48 -11.70 15.56
CA GLN A 38 -5.46 -12.00 16.60
C GLN A 38 -6.37 -13.17 16.18
N THR A 39 -6.87 -13.18 14.95
CA THR A 39 -7.74 -14.25 14.42
C THR A 39 -7.07 -15.62 14.50
N ALA A 40 -5.79 -15.72 14.12
CA ALA A 40 -5.03 -16.96 14.24
C ALA A 40 -4.98 -17.47 15.69
N PHE A 41 -4.79 -16.56 16.66
CA PHE A 41 -4.82 -16.90 18.09
C PHE A 41 -6.21 -17.38 18.55
N LEU A 42 -7.29 -16.79 18.03
CA LEU A 42 -8.67 -17.19 18.38
C LEU A 42 -9.01 -18.59 17.86
N LEU A 43 -8.46 -18.99 16.71
CA LEU A 43 -8.71 -20.32 16.15
C LEU A 43 -8.09 -21.43 17.01
N ASP A 44 -6.98 -21.14 17.70
CA ASP A 44 -6.25 -22.10 18.53
C ASP A 44 -6.69 -22.10 20.01
N ARG A 45 -7.62 -21.23 20.44
CA ARG A 45 -7.94 -21.03 21.87
C ARG A 45 -9.42 -20.76 22.15
N SER A 46 -9.91 -21.21 23.31
CA SER A 46 -11.24 -20.79 23.80
C SER A 46 -11.23 -19.30 24.14
N LEU A 47 -12.29 -18.60 23.73
CA LEU A 47 -12.48 -17.15 23.94
C LEU A 47 -13.28 -16.82 25.21
N GLU A 48 -13.82 -17.83 25.90
CA GLU A 48 -14.77 -17.63 27.00
C GLU A 48 -14.20 -16.79 28.15
N ASP A 49 -12.89 -16.84 28.38
CA ASP A 49 -12.22 -16.12 29.49
C ASP A 49 -11.08 -15.20 29.02
N LEU A 50 -11.05 -14.82 27.73
CA LEU A 50 -9.94 -14.04 27.17
C LEU A 50 -10.30 -12.55 27.03
N PRO A 51 -9.66 -11.64 27.79
CA PRO A 51 -9.86 -10.21 27.58
C PRO A 51 -9.15 -9.76 26.30
N LEU A 52 -9.92 -9.63 25.21
CA LEU A 52 -9.45 -9.02 23.97
C LEU A 52 -9.37 -7.50 24.16
N ASP A 53 -8.17 -6.99 24.37
CA ASP A 53 -7.88 -5.56 24.38
C ASP A 53 -7.34 -5.12 23.01
N VAL A 54 -7.93 -4.05 22.47
CA VAL A 54 -7.46 -3.40 21.24
C VAL A 54 -6.05 -2.82 21.36
N ASN A 55 -5.52 -2.68 22.58
CA ASN A 55 -4.14 -2.27 22.83
C ASN A 55 -3.19 -3.47 23.02
N ASN A 56 -3.67 -4.71 22.86
CA ASN A 56 -2.83 -5.89 22.86
C ASN A 56 -2.67 -6.46 21.44
N ASP A 57 -1.58 -7.17 21.19
CA ASP A 57 -1.30 -7.91 19.96
C ASP A 57 -0.82 -9.33 20.29
N VAL A 58 -0.74 -10.20 19.28
CA VAL A 58 -0.31 -11.60 19.43
C VAL A 58 1.12 -11.76 18.94
N LEU A 59 2.05 -11.94 19.88
CA LEU A 59 3.45 -12.26 19.59
C LEU A 59 3.81 -13.65 20.10
N GLY A 60 4.29 -14.52 19.21
CA GLY A 60 4.73 -15.87 19.58
C GLY A 60 3.64 -16.71 20.27
N GLY A 61 2.38 -16.52 19.87
CA GLY A 61 1.23 -17.22 20.46
C GLY A 61 0.85 -16.72 21.86
N LYS A 62 1.24 -15.49 22.24
CA LYS A 62 0.82 -14.84 23.49
C LYS A 62 0.26 -13.46 23.22
N ILE A 63 -0.79 -13.10 23.95
CA ILE A 63 -1.33 -11.74 23.96
C ILE A 63 -0.43 -10.87 24.85
N ILE A 64 0.13 -9.81 24.26
CA ILE A 64 0.97 -8.84 24.95
C ILE A 64 0.55 -7.41 24.59
N PRO A 65 0.79 -6.41 25.45
CA PRO A 65 0.54 -5.00 25.11
C PRO A 65 1.29 -4.59 23.83
N SER A 66 0.61 -3.90 22.92
CA SER A 66 1.19 -3.43 21.65
C SER A 66 2.41 -2.53 21.86
N LYS A 67 2.45 -1.77 22.96
CA LYS A 67 3.62 -0.97 23.37
C LYS A 67 4.88 -1.80 23.70
N GLU A 68 4.71 -3.09 23.98
CA GLU A 68 5.78 -4.03 24.31
C GLU A 68 6.19 -4.88 23.11
N VAL A 69 5.48 -4.78 21.98
CA VAL A 69 5.88 -5.40 20.71
C VAL A 69 7.02 -4.55 20.12
N PRO A 70 8.24 -5.09 19.96
CA PRO A 70 9.32 -4.36 19.32
C PRO A 70 8.98 -3.96 17.88
N ALA A 71 9.47 -2.81 17.42
CA ALA A 71 9.38 -2.46 16.00
C ALA A 71 10.14 -3.49 15.15
N GLY A 72 9.63 -3.80 13.95
CA GLY A 72 10.22 -4.83 13.08
C GLY A 72 10.01 -6.25 13.57
N THR A 73 9.09 -6.47 14.53
CA THR A 73 8.78 -7.82 15.03
C THR A 73 8.11 -8.66 13.96
N TYR A 74 7.18 -8.06 13.22
CA TYR A 74 6.54 -8.70 12.09
C TYR A 74 7.29 -8.32 10.81
N PRO A 75 7.40 -9.25 9.84
CA PRO A 75 8.08 -8.99 8.58
C PRO A 75 7.45 -7.83 7.80
N ASP A 76 6.17 -7.54 8.06
CA ASP A 76 5.46 -6.45 7.41
C ASP A 76 5.45 -5.15 8.25
N ASP A 77 6.26 -5.06 9.32
CA ASP A 77 6.44 -3.84 10.12
C ASP A 77 7.60 -2.96 9.58
N GLU A 78 8.38 -3.44 8.62
CA GLU A 78 9.40 -2.62 7.97
C GLU A 78 8.72 -1.49 7.18
N GLU A 79 9.20 -0.26 7.41
CA GLU A 79 8.75 0.94 6.71
C GLU A 79 9.05 0.77 5.22
N GLU A 80 8.01 0.75 4.39
CA GLU A 80 8.13 1.07 2.97
C GLU A 80 8.81 2.43 2.91
N GLU A 81 10.02 2.46 2.32
CA GLU A 81 10.82 3.67 2.10
C GLU A 81 9.87 4.79 1.66
N GLU A 82 9.88 5.92 2.38
CA GLU A 82 9.32 7.16 1.84
C GLU A 82 10.05 7.37 0.51
N GLU A 83 9.36 7.18 -0.63
CA GLU A 83 9.90 7.54 -1.94
C GLU A 83 10.31 9.02 -1.84
N GLU A 84 11.61 9.28 -1.68
CA GLU A 84 12.17 10.61 -1.85
C GLU A 84 11.81 11.01 -3.28
N GLU A 85 10.86 11.94 -3.41
CA GLU A 85 10.48 12.55 -4.68
C GLU A 85 11.75 13.04 -5.39
N GLU A 86 12.24 12.27 -6.37
CA GLU A 86 13.35 12.68 -7.21
C GLU A 86 12.94 13.96 -7.93
N ASP A 87 13.63 15.05 -7.61
CA ASP A 87 13.53 16.36 -8.26
C ASP A 87 13.61 16.18 -9.79
N PRO A 88 12.59 16.56 -10.59
CA PRO A 88 12.63 16.39 -12.03
C PRO A 88 13.52 17.47 -12.65
N SER A 89 14.83 17.36 -12.44
CA SER A 89 15.84 18.06 -13.22
C SER A 89 16.30 17.15 -14.35
N THR A 90 15.49 17.07 -15.41
CA THR A 90 16.03 16.69 -16.72
C THR A 90 15.55 17.68 -17.79
N THR A 91 16.56 18.13 -18.52
CA THR A 91 16.63 19.22 -19.49
C THR A 91 15.72 19.02 -20.70
N ASP A 92 14.93 20.04 -21.03
CA ASP A 92 14.32 20.22 -22.36
C ASP A 92 15.42 20.50 -23.41
N GLN A 93 15.57 19.62 -24.41
CA GLN A 93 15.28 19.95 -25.81
C GLN A 93 15.43 18.75 -26.77
N PRO A 94 14.70 18.77 -27.91
CA PRO A 94 14.54 17.66 -28.85
C PRO A 94 15.65 17.66 -29.91
N GLU A 95 15.85 16.56 -30.65
CA GLU A 95 16.05 16.54 -32.11
C GLU A 95 15.95 15.11 -32.68
N GLU A 96 15.66 15.07 -33.98
CA GLU A 96 15.07 14.03 -34.81
C GLU A 96 15.87 12.73 -35.03
N GLY A 97 15.13 11.70 -35.47
CA GLY A 97 15.50 11.01 -36.70
C GLY A 97 15.59 9.48 -36.66
N GLY A 98 14.84 8.84 -37.55
CA GLY A 98 15.22 7.53 -38.12
C GLY A 98 14.28 6.38 -37.77
N GLY A 99 13.42 6.02 -38.73
CA GLY A 99 12.45 4.92 -38.61
C GLY A 99 13.06 3.52 -38.62
N ASN A 100 12.18 2.52 -38.44
CA ASN A 100 11.82 1.54 -39.48
C ASN A 100 10.75 0.59 -38.95
N ASN A 101 9.74 0.36 -39.78
CA ASN A 101 8.67 -0.61 -39.59
C ASN A 101 9.22 -2.04 -39.49
N VAL A 102 8.73 -2.83 -38.53
CA VAL A 102 8.73 -4.30 -38.62
C VAL A 102 7.39 -4.84 -38.12
N ASP A 103 6.56 -5.13 -39.11
CA ASP A 103 5.73 -6.32 -39.28
C ASP A 103 4.94 -6.89 -38.09
N VAL A 104 3.61 -6.75 -38.19
CA VAL A 104 2.63 -7.35 -37.28
C VAL A 104 2.54 -8.84 -37.57
N GLY A 105 3.24 -9.63 -36.76
CA GLY A 105 3.13 -11.08 -36.74
C GLY A 105 1.74 -11.54 -36.30
N GLU A 106 1.05 -12.17 -37.24
CA GLU A 106 -0.26 -12.81 -37.19
C GLU A 106 -0.48 -13.70 -35.94
N VAL A 107 -1.49 -13.38 -35.13
CA VAL A 107 -2.02 -14.28 -34.09
C VAL A 107 -3.04 -15.21 -34.75
N SER A 108 -2.73 -16.50 -34.79
CA SER A 108 -3.63 -17.53 -35.32
C SER A 108 -3.94 -18.59 -34.24
N ILE A 109 -5.25 -18.70 -33.99
CA ILE A 109 -6.10 -19.85 -33.59
C ILE A 109 -5.84 -20.53 -32.21
N THR A 110 -6.87 -20.89 -31.42
CA THR A 110 -8.07 -21.66 -31.83
C THR A 110 -9.22 -21.52 -30.82
N GLU A 111 -10.42 -21.45 -31.38
CA GLU A 111 -11.75 -21.49 -30.75
C GLU A 111 -11.96 -22.77 -29.90
N GLN A 112 -12.34 -22.64 -28.63
CA GLN A 112 -12.83 -23.75 -27.80
C GLN A 112 -14.33 -23.55 -27.55
N ALA A 113 -15.14 -24.46 -28.09
CA ALA A 113 -16.58 -24.51 -27.92
C ALA A 113 -16.98 -24.77 -26.44
N PRO A 114 -18.13 -24.28 -25.97
CA PRO A 114 -18.58 -24.52 -24.60
C PRO A 114 -19.12 -25.96 -24.45
N VAL A 115 -18.59 -26.68 -23.47
CA VAL A 115 -19.18 -27.93 -22.97
C VAL A 115 -20.22 -27.56 -21.92
N ASN A 116 -21.50 -27.71 -22.26
CA ASN A 116 -22.59 -27.66 -21.30
C ASN A 116 -22.64 -28.98 -20.50
N CYS A 117 -22.63 -28.87 -19.18
CA CYS A 117 -23.16 -29.88 -18.25
C CYS A 117 -24.16 -29.17 -17.32
#